data_AF-F5YCB4-F1
#
_entry.id   AF-F5YCB4-F1
#
_cell.length_a   1.000
_cell.length_b   1.000
_cell.length_c   1.000
_cell.angle_alpha   90.00
_cell.angle_beta   90.00
_cell.angle_gamma   90.00
#
_symmetry.space_group_name_H-M   'P 1'
#
loop_
_entity.id
_entity.type
_entity.pdbx_description
1 polymer ?
#
loop_
_entity_poly.entity_id
_entity_poly.type
_entity_poly.pdbx_seq_one_letter_code
_entity_poly.pdbx_strand_id
1 'polypeptide(L)'
;MAEAEGKGGPPPRKAGQGGAIKEGVRLYRLKRWDLALQELLLVNAEKFSPEENTELAYYLGLCYTKLERFDDALLYLEQVVTSGQDPLRVYQCRMTLAYIYVLTKRSKMAEFELHRLANNGFESAQLYATLAFAAWTQKHYKQAVDYYEKALDLDENNTTALNGLGYVLVDSDIDPLRGLRCCKKAVDLKPQSAAYLDSLGWAYFKNGELIEARTWLRRAIEAAPQQKEIKDHLRVVTGEV
;
A
#
# COMPACT_ATOMS: atom_id res chain seq x y z
N MET A 1 -63.14 -6.93 -9.30
CA MET A 1 -62.47 -5.69 -8.86
C MET A 1 -61.51 -6.06 -7.75
N ALA A 2 -60.22 -5.98 -8.03
CA ALA A 2 -59.13 -6.30 -7.12
C ALA A 2 -58.19 -5.09 -7.10
N GLU A 3 -57.87 -4.57 -5.91
CA GLU A 3 -56.80 -3.61 -5.60
C GLU A 3 -56.63 -3.67 -4.07
N ALA A 4 -55.72 -4.49 -3.56
CA ALA A 4 -54.31 -4.21 -3.30
C ALA A 4 -54.09 -3.33 -2.06
N GLU A 5 -54.08 -3.97 -0.88
CA GLU A 5 -53.63 -3.41 0.38
C GLU A 5 -52.12 -3.08 0.30
N GLY A 6 -51.80 -1.79 0.43
CA GLY A 6 -50.44 -1.30 0.56
C GLY A 6 -49.81 -1.77 1.87
N LYS A 7 -48.92 -2.77 1.78
CA LYS A 7 -48.00 -3.11 2.87
C LYS A 7 -46.93 -2.03 2.99
N GLY A 8 -47.20 -1.03 3.81
CA GLY A 8 -46.17 -0.14 4.34
C GLY A 8 -45.16 -0.96 5.15
N GLY A 9 -43.96 -1.14 4.61
CA GLY A 9 -42.84 -1.68 5.37
C GLY A 9 -42.56 -0.81 6.60
N PRO A 10 -42.03 -1.37 7.69
CA PRO A 10 -41.72 -0.60 8.88
C PRO A 10 -40.75 0.54 8.52
N PRO A 11 -40.87 1.73 9.14
CA PRO A 11 -39.96 2.83 8.86
C PRO A 11 -38.52 2.39 9.17
N PRO A 12 -37.51 2.91 8.44
CA PRO A 12 -36.12 2.64 8.78
C PRO A 12 -35.90 3.06 10.24
N ARG A 13 -35.46 2.10 11.06
CA ARG A 13 -35.10 2.38 12.45
C ARG A 13 -34.07 3.50 12.42
N LYS A 14 -34.38 4.63 13.07
CA LYS A 14 -33.37 5.65 13.42
C LYS A 14 -32.37 4.97 14.35
N ALA A 15 -31.33 4.36 13.78
CA ALA A 15 -30.18 3.94 14.56
C ALA A 15 -29.70 5.20 15.29
N GLY A 16 -29.58 5.13 16.62
CA GLY A 16 -28.90 6.20 17.37
C GLY A 16 -27.52 6.45 16.76
N GLN A 17 -26.95 7.63 16.95
CA GLN A 17 -25.72 8.03 16.25
C GLN A 17 -24.55 7.05 16.49
N GLY A 18 -24.44 6.43 17.67
CA GLY A 18 -23.47 5.34 17.93
C GLY A 18 -23.76 4.01 17.22
N GLY A 19 -24.97 3.82 16.68
CA GLY A 19 -25.33 2.70 15.80
C GLY A 19 -24.84 2.91 14.36
N ALA A 20 -24.73 4.16 13.90
CA ALA A 20 -24.23 4.47 12.56
C ALA A 20 -22.73 4.19 12.42
N ILE A 21 -21.91 4.52 13.43
CA ILE A 21 -20.48 4.12 13.44
C ILE A 21 -20.36 2.60 13.39
N LYS A 22 -21.09 1.87 14.25
CA LYS A 22 -21.06 0.40 14.25
C LYS A 22 -21.43 -0.21 12.90
N GLU A 23 -22.44 0.33 12.23
CA GLU A 23 -22.84 -0.13 10.91
C GLU A 23 -21.80 0.20 9.84
N GLY A 24 -21.25 1.42 9.84
CA GLY A 24 -20.14 1.80 8.97
C GLY A 24 -18.93 0.88 9.12
N VAL A 25 -18.54 0.55 10.36
CA VAL A 25 -17.47 -0.41 10.65
C VAL A 25 -17.80 -1.81 10.12
N ARG A 26 -19.05 -2.26 10.27
CA ARG A 26 -19.50 -3.55 9.75
C ARG A 26 -19.38 -3.59 8.23
N LEU A 27 -19.85 -2.55 7.53
CA LEU A 27 -19.75 -2.42 6.08
C LEU A 27 -18.29 -2.37 5.61
N TYR A 28 -17.43 -1.65 6.33
CA TYR A 28 -15.99 -1.65 6.08
C TYR A 28 -15.42 -3.06 6.17
N ARG A 29 -15.70 -3.81 7.24
CA ARG A 29 -15.23 -5.21 7.36
C ARG A 29 -15.73 -6.12 6.24
N LEU A 30 -16.91 -5.83 5.67
CA LEU A 30 -17.46 -6.51 4.50
C LEU A 30 -16.90 -6.02 3.16
N LYS A 31 -15.90 -5.13 3.17
CA LYS A 31 -15.26 -4.54 1.99
C LYS A 31 -16.21 -3.69 1.12
N ARG A 32 -17.33 -3.22 1.70
CA ARG A 32 -18.29 -2.31 1.05
C ARG A 32 -17.91 -0.87 1.38
N TRP A 33 -16.77 -0.43 0.86
CA TRP A 33 -16.10 0.82 1.27
C TRP A 33 -16.93 2.07 0.96
N ASP A 34 -17.61 2.07 -0.18
CA ASP A 34 -18.52 3.12 -0.63
C ASP A 34 -19.71 3.30 0.31
N LEU A 35 -20.33 2.19 0.72
CA LEU A 35 -21.48 2.22 1.63
C LEU A 35 -21.05 2.49 3.07
N ALA A 36 -19.91 1.95 3.49
CA ALA A 36 -19.31 2.30 4.77
C ALA A 36 -19.07 3.81 4.85
N LEU A 37 -18.50 4.40 3.80
CA LEU A 37 -18.27 5.83 3.72
C LEU A 37 -19.57 6.63 3.81
N GLN A 38 -20.60 6.25 3.05
CA GLN A 38 -21.90 6.92 3.10
C GLN A 38 -22.50 6.91 4.52
N GLU A 39 -22.54 5.74 5.16
CA GLU A 39 -23.08 5.62 6.53
C GLU A 39 -22.27 6.44 7.55
N LEU A 40 -20.94 6.42 7.45
CA LEU A 40 -20.06 7.18 8.36
C LEU A 40 -20.21 8.69 8.17
N LEU A 41 -20.45 9.19 6.95
CA LEU A 41 -20.65 10.62 6.70
C LEU A 41 -21.98 11.17 7.22
N LEU A 42 -22.96 10.31 7.54
CA LEU A 42 -24.23 10.73 8.16
C LEU A 42 -24.10 11.00 9.67
N VAL A 43 -22.94 10.65 10.26
CA VAL A 43 -22.67 10.79 11.68
C VAL A 43 -22.39 12.27 12.02
N ASN A 44 -23.19 12.85 12.91
CA ASN A 44 -22.95 14.22 13.40
C ASN A 44 -21.92 14.21 14.55
N ALA A 45 -20.69 14.65 14.25
CA ALA A 45 -19.54 14.67 15.16
C ALA A 45 -19.73 15.51 16.45
N GLU A 46 -20.62 16.50 16.46
CA GLU A 46 -20.79 17.43 17.60
C GLU A 46 -21.33 16.77 18.88
N LYS A 47 -21.82 15.53 18.78
CA LYS A 47 -22.45 14.79 19.88
C LYS A 47 -21.61 13.63 20.42
N PHE A 48 -20.37 13.48 19.94
CA PHE A 48 -19.51 12.35 20.26
C PHE A 48 -18.39 12.71 21.22
N SER A 49 -17.96 11.69 21.98
CA SER A 49 -16.72 11.76 22.75
C SER A 49 -15.50 11.92 21.83
N PRO A 50 -14.37 12.46 22.32
CA PRO A 50 -13.12 12.49 21.57
C PRO A 50 -12.70 11.13 21.00
N GLU A 51 -12.97 10.04 21.73
CA GLU A 51 -12.64 8.67 21.33
C GLU A 51 -13.50 8.20 20.15
N GLU A 52 -14.81 8.47 20.20
CA GLU A 52 -15.74 8.15 19.10
C GLU A 52 -15.44 9.00 17.86
N ASN A 53 -15.08 10.27 18.04
CA ASN A 53 -14.65 11.13 16.94
C ASN A 53 -13.35 10.62 16.29
N THR A 54 -12.39 10.16 17.09
CA THR A 54 -11.16 9.53 16.58
C THR A 54 -11.47 8.21 15.87
N GLU A 55 -12.40 7.40 16.36
CA GLU A 55 -12.86 6.17 15.68
C GLU A 55 -13.51 6.46 14.33
N LEU A 56 -14.40 7.46 14.28
CA LEU A 56 -15.05 7.90 13.06
C LEU A 56 -14.00 8.36 12.03
N ALA A 57 -13.07 9.22 12.43
CA ALA A 57 -11.98 9.69 11.56
C ALA A 57 -11.12 8.52 11.05
N TYR A 58 -10.79 7.56 11.92
CA TYR A 58 -10.04 6.37 11.53
C TYR A 58 -10.73 5.60 10.40
N TYR A 59 -12.02 5.28 10.54
CA TYR A 59 -12.72 4.53 9.51
C TYR A 59 -13.01 5.34 8.24
N LEU A 60 -13.26 6.65 8.35
CA LEU A 60 -13.37 7.54 7.19
C LEU A 60 -12.05 7.57 6.40
N GLY A 61 -10.92 7.77 7.07
CA GLY A 61 -9.59 7.78 6.45
C GLY A 61 -9.28 6.46 5.74
N LEU A 62 -9.62 5.33 6.36
CA LEU A 62 -9.46 4.02 5.72
C LEU A 62 -10.38 3.81 4.52
N CYS A 63 -11.66 4.22 4.61
CA CYS A 63 -12.59 4.13 3.47
C CYS A 63 -12.09 4.97 2.28
N TYR A 64 -11.72 6.23 2.52
CA TYR A 64 -11.16 7.10 1.48
C TYR A 64 -9.89 6.51 0.87
N THR A 65 -9.01 5.91 1.69
CA THR A 65 -7.82 5.21 1.19
C THR A 65 -8.18 4.05 0.26
N LYS A 66 -9.16 3.22 0.64
CA LYS A 66 -9.61 2.07 -0.18
C LYS A 66 -10.30 2.49 -1.48
N LEU A 67 -10.84 3.71 -1.52
CA LEU A 67 -11.46 4.31 -2.69
C LEU A 67 -10.49 5.19 -3.49
N GLU A 68 -9.20 5.17 -3.16
CA GLU A 68 -8.14 5.98 -3.80
C GLU A 68 -8.40 7.50 -3.81
N ARG A 69 -9.26 7.96 -2.88
CA ARG A 69 -9.54 9.38 -2.64
C ARG A 69 -8.53 9.92 -1.64
N PHE A 70 -7.29 10.06 -2.09
CA PHE A 70 -6.15 10.29 -1.20
C PHE A 70 -6.20 11.62 -0.44
N ASP A 71 -6.61 12.72 -1.07
CA ASP A 71 -6.65 14.01 -0.38
C ASP A 71 -7.66 14.01 0.79
N ASP A 72 -8.83 13.38 0.60
CA ASP A 72 -9.81 13.17 1.67
C ASP A 72 -9.24 12.23 2.75
N ALA A 73 -8.56 11.15 2.36
CA ALA A 73 -7.98 10.20 3.29
C ALA A 73 -6.95 10.86 4.22
N LEU A 74 -6.06 11.71 3.66
CA LEU A 74 -5.02 12.40 4.42
C LEU A 74 -5.62 13.20 5.59
N LEU A 75 -6.69 13.96 5.34
CA LEU A 75 -7.36 14.78 6.36
C LEU A 75 -7.77 13.97 7.59
N TYR A 76 -8.46 12.85 7.39
CA TYR A 76 -8.99 12.06 8.50
C TYR A 76 -7.90 11.20 9.17
N LEU A 77 -6.92 10.71 8.41
CA LEU A 77 -5.79 9.97 8.99
C LEU A 77 -4.91 10.89 9.86
N GLU A 78 -4.68 12.13 9.43
CA GLU A 78 -3.94 13.14 10.20
C GLU A 78 -4.64 13.49 11.52
N GLN A 79 -5.98 13.54 11.55
CA GLN A 79 -6.74 13.73 12.79
C GLN A 79 -6.46 12.63 13.82
N VAL A 80 -6.45 11.36 13.40
CA VAL A 80 -6.16 10.22 14.29
C VAL A 80 -4.73 10.27 14.81
N VAL A 81 -3.78 10.59 13.93
CA VAL A 81 -2.37 10.69 14.29
C VAL A 81 -2.11 11.85 15.26
N THR A 82 -2.84 12.95 15.10
CA THR A 82 -2.75 14.15 15.96
C THR A 82 -3.39 13.91 17.32
N SER A 83 -4.51 13.18 17.39
CA SER A 83 -5.18 12.90 18.68
C SER A 83 -4.33 12.02 19.59
N GLY A 84 -3.56 11.09 19.02
CA GLY A 84 -2.61 10.26 19.76
C GLY A 84 -3.25 9.28 20.76
N GLN A 85 -4.58 9.14 20.75
CA GLN A 85 -5.32 8.43 21.81
C GLN A 85 -5.15 6.90 21.77
N ASP A 86 -4.98 6.32 20.57
CA ASP A 86 -4.85 4.88 20.36
C ASP A 86 -3.53 4.57 19.62
N PRO A 87 -2.50 4.05 20.31
CA PRO A 87 -1.20 3.78 19.70
C PRO A 87 -1.26 2.83 18.49
N LEU A 88 -2.18 1.86 18.49
CA LEU A 88 -2.31 0.90 17.39
C LEU A 88 -2.94 1.58 16.17
N ARG A 89 -3.98 2.38 16.37
CA ARG A 89 -4.58 3.17 15.28
C ARG A 89 -3.62 4.22 14.75
N VAL A 90 -2.87 4.91 15.63
CA VAL A 90 -1.83 5.84 15.22
C VAL A 90 -0.78 5.13 14.37
N TYR A 91 -0.31 3.95 14.79
CA TYR A 91 0.61 3.14 14.00
C TYR A 91 0.04 2.84 12.60
N GLN A 92 -1.19 2.32 12.54
CA GLN A 92 -1.86 1.97 11.29
C GLN A 92 -2.06 3.19 10.38
N CYS A 93 -2.47 4.34 10.95
CA CYS A 93 -2.68 5.57 10.21
C CYS A 93 -1.36 6.13 9.66
N ARG A 94 -0.27 6.13 10.43
CA ARG A 94 1.04 6.56 9.93
C ARG A 94 1.56 5.65 8.81
N MET A 95 1.39 4.33 8.95
CA MET A 95 1.70 3.38 7.86
C MET A 95 0.84 3.66 6.61
N THR A 96 -0.44 4.01 6.79
CA THR A 96 -1.35 4.34 5.69
C THR A 96 -1.00 5.68 5.03
N LEU A 97 -0.66 6.71 5.82
CA LEU A 97 -0.16 8.00 5.33
C LEU A 97 1.12 7.80 4.51
N ALA A 98 2.09 7.04 5.04
CA ALA A 98 3.33 6.74 4.32
C ALA A 98 3.07 6.04 2.98
N TYR A 99 2.14 5.07 2.95
CA TYR A 99 1.70 4.43 1.71
C TYR A 99 1.11 5.43 0.71
N ILE A 100 0.20 6.30 1.14
CA ILE A 100 -0.41 7.33 0.29
C ILE A 100 0.67 8.29 -0.24
N TYR A 101 1.60 8.72 0.61
CA TYR A 101 2.69 9.60 0.21
C TYR A 101 3.64 8.93 -0.78
N VAL A 102 3.91 7.64 -0.65
CA VAL A 102 4.65 6.86 -1.65
C VAL A 102 3.92 6.86 -3.00
N LEU A 103 2.63 6.53 -3.03
CA LEU A 103 1.84 6.50 -4.28
C LEU A 103 1.74 7.87 -4.96
N THR A 104 1.65 8.93 -4.15
CA THR A 104 1.55 10.32 -4.63
C THR A 104 2.93 10.98 -4.86
N LYS A 105 4.02 10.19 -4.81
CA LYS A 105 5.41 10.63 -5.05
C LYS A 105 5.91 11.70 -4.08
N ARG A 106 5.37 11.73 -2.86
CA ARG A 106 5.75 12.61 -1.75
C ARG A 106 6.71 11.89 -0.80
N SER A 107 7.81 11.34 -1.31
CA SER A 107 8.70 10.42 -0.57
C SER A 107 9.25 11.00 0.75
N LYS A 108 9.54 12.30 0.81
CA LYS A 108 9.98 12.96 2.06
C LYS A 108 8.92 12.91 3.17
N MET A 109 7.64 13.06 2.82
CA MET A 109 6.54 12.96 3.78
C MET A 109 6.35 11.51 4.24
N ALA A 110 6.54 10.54 3.34
CA ALA A 110 6.53 9.13 3.70
C ALA A 110 7.65 8.80 4.71
N GLU A 111 8.87 9.24 4.45
CA GLU A 111 10.00 9.05 5.37
C GLU A 111 9.75 9.69 6.72
N PHE A 112 9.20 10.91 6.76
CA PHE A 112 8.85 11.58 8.01
C PHE A 112 7.92 10.72 8.88
N GLU A 113 6.84 10.19 8.30
CA GLU A 113 5.88 9.34 9.00
C GLU A 113 6.51 8.02 9.48
N LEU A 114 7.34 7.39 8.64
CA LEU A 114 7.98 6.12 8.97
C LEU A 114 9.09 6.26 10.02
N HIS A 115 9.84 7.36 9.99
CA HIS A 115 10.83 7.65 11.03
C HIS A 115 10.17 7.95 12.38
N ARG A 116 9.01 8.61 12.40
CA ARG A 116 8.22 8.77 13.64
C ARG A 116 7.84 7.42 14.24
N LEU A 117 7.49 6.44 13.41
CA LEU A 117 7.19 5.08 13.87
C LEU A 117 8.44 4.37 14.42
N ALA A 118 9.53 4.36 13.64
CA ALA A 118 10.77 3.72 14.05
C ALA A 118 11.34 4.30 15.36
N ASN A 119 11.33 5.63 15.50
CA ASN A 119 11.82 6.32 16.71
C ASN A 119 10.95 6.04 17.95
N ASN A 120 9.70 5.62 17.77
CA ASN A 120 8.81 5.21 18.85
C ASN A 120 8.85 3.71 19.13
N GLY A 121 9.86 3.00 18.60
CA GLY A 121 10.09 1.58 18.84
C GLY A 121 9.23 0.63 17.99
N PHE A 122 8.49 1.16 17.00
CA PHE A 122 7.78 0.30 16.06
C PHE A 122 8.74 -0.17 14.98
N GLU A 123 8.99 -1.48 14.94
CA GLU A 123 9.78 -2.13 13.90
C GLU A 123 8.95 -3.20 13.19
N SER A 124 8.96 -3.18 11.87
CA SER A 124 8.39 -4.24 11.04
C SER A 124 9.06 -4.29 9.69
N ALA A 125 9.09 -5.47 9.06
CA ALA A 125 9.61 -5.61 7.71
C ALA A 125 8.90 -4.68 6.71
N GLN A 126 7.58 -4.49 6.86
CA GLN A 126 6.81 -3.60 6.00
C GLN A 126 7.23 -2.13 6.16
N LEU A 127 7.49 -1.67 7.39
CA LEU A 127 7.96 -0.31 7.64
C LEU A 127 9.30 -0.07 6.94
N TYR A 128 10.27 -0.97 7.14
CA TYR A 128 11.60 -0.82 6.54
C TYR A 128 11.60 -0.99 5.02
N ALA A 129 10.80 -1.90 4.47
CA ALA A 129 10.61 -2.02 3.02
C ALA A 129 10.01 -0.74 2.41
N THR A 130 9.16 -0.03 3.16
CA THR A 130 8.56 1.23 2.71
C THR A 130 9.54 2.39 2.81
N LEU A 131 10.36 2.46 3.88
CA LEU A 131 11.48 3.40 3.99
C LEU A 131 12.47 3.22 2.84
N ALA A 132 12.81 1.96 2.55
CA ALA A 132 13.70 1.61 1.46
C ALA A 132 13.19 2.09 0.10
N PHE A 133 11.90 1.88 -0.18
CA PHE A 133 11.26 2.37 -1.40
C PHE A 133 11.28 3.91 -1.46
N ALA A 134 10.95 4.59 -0.35
CA ALA A 134 10.98 6.05 -0.29
C ALA A 134 12.42 6.61 -0.50
N ALA A 135 13.43 5.95 0.03
CA ALA A 135 14.84 6.29 -0.19
C ALA A 135 15.27 6.05 -1.65
N TRP A 136 14.88 4.91 -2.23
CA TRP A 136 15.18 4.56 -3.63
C TRP A 136 14.58 5.58 -4.61
N THR A 137 13.32 5.97 -4.44
CA THR A 137 12.69 7.00 -5.30
C THR A 137 13.38 8.37 -5.22
N GLN A 138 14.10 8.63 -4.13
CA GLN A 138 14.94 9.82 -3.96
C GLN A 138 16.40 9.61 -4.41
N LYS A 139 16.71 8.47 -5.02
CA LYS A 139 18.04 8.03 -5.48
C LYS A 139 19.05 7.82 -4.36
N HIS A 140 18.60 7.64 -3.12
CA HIS A 140 19.45 7.31 -1.99
C HIS A 140 19.71 5.79 -1.92
N TYR A 141 20.37 5.24 -2.94
CA TYR A 141 20.44 3.78 -3.16
C TYR A 141 21.09 2.99 -2.03
N LYS A 142 22.16 3.51 -1.42
CA LYS A 142 22.81 2.84 -0.28
C LYS A 142 21.86 2.72 0.92
N GLN A 143 21.16 3.81 1.26
CA GLN A 143 20.16 3.79 2.34
C GLN A 143 18.99 2.85 2.01
N ALA A 144 18.56 2.80 0.74
CA ALA A 144 17.52 1.88 0.32
C ALA A 144 17.95 0.41 0.52
N VAL A 145 19.20 0.08 0.19
CA VAL A 145 19.78 -1.26 0.45
C VAL A 145 19.76 -1.55 1.94
N ASP A 146 20.30 -0.66 2.79
CA ASP A 146 20.36 -0.84 4.24
C ASP A 146 18.97 -1.09 4.85
N TYR A 147 17.95 -0.33 4.40
CA TYR A 147 16.58 -0.50 4.87
C TYR A 147 15.95 -1.81 4.36
N TYR A 148 16.17 -2.21 3.11
CA TYR A 148 15.66 -3.50 2.65
C TYR A 148 16.33 -4.67 3.36
N GLU A 149 17.63 -4.58 3.66
CA GLU A 149 18.34 -5.58 4.46
C GLU A 149 17.73 -5.67 5.86
N LYS A 150 17.51 -4.53 6.54
CA LYS A 150 16.81 -4.53 7.83
C LYS A 150 15.40 -5.11 7.76
N ALA A 151 14.69 -4.91 6.65
CA ALA A 151 13.38 -5.55 6.45
C ALA A 151 13.50 -7.08 6.36
N LEU A 152 14.55 -7.59 5.69
CA LEU A 152 14.82 -9.03 5.55
C LEU A 152 15.39 -9.67 6.81
N ASP A 153 16.06 -8.90 7.67
CA ASP A 153 16.47 -9.38 9.00
C ASP A 153 15.25 -9.66 9.89
N LEU A 154 14.18 -8.86 9.73
CA LEU A 154 12.91 -9.05 10.45
C LEU A 154 12.02 -10.13 9.83
N ASP A 155 12.06 -10.28 8.51
CA ASP A 155 11.31 -11.28 7.75
C ASP A 155 12.07 -11.65 6.47
N GLU A 156 12.84 -12.73 6.54
CA GLU A 156 13.69 -13.22 5.45
C GLU A 156 12.93 -13.62 4.18
N ASN A 157 11.62 -13.81 4.27
CA ASN A 157 10.74 -14.20 3.17
C ASN A 157 9.78 -13.06 2.78
N ASN A 158 10.06 -11.84 3.24
CA ASN A 158 9.31 -10.67 2.84
C ASN A 158 9.47 -10.40 1.34
N THR A 159 8.47 -10.77 0.55
CA THR A 159 8.57 -10.72 -0.92
C THR A 159 8.75 -9.30 -1.46
N THR A 160 8.20 -8.31 -0.77
CA THR A 160 8.34 -6.89 -1.15
C THR A 160 9.77 -6.43 -0.93
N ALA A 161 10.38 -6.77 0.21
CA ALA A 161 11.78 -6.43 0.48
C ALA A 161 12.75 -7.21 -0.41
N LEU A 162 12.50 -8.49 -0.68
CA LEU A 162 13.31 -9.29 -1.61
C LEU A 162 13.29 -8.68 -3.02
N ASN A 163 12.11 -8.36 -3.53
CA ASN A 163 12.00 -7.75 -4.86
C ASN A 163 12.63 -6.35 -4.90
N GLY A 164 12.31 -5.52 -3.90
CA GLY A 164 12.83 -4.16 -3.82
C GLY A 164 14.35 -4.12 -3.72
N LEU A 165 14.94 -4.92 -2.83
CA LEU A 165 16.39 -5.06 -2.73
C LEU A 165 16.99 -5.53 -4.06
N GLY A 166 16.39 -6.57 -4.64
CA GLY A 166 16.84 -7.15 -5.90
C GLY A 166 16.90 -6.12 -7.02
N TYR A 167 15.80 -5.37 -7.18
CA TYR A 167 15.70 -4.31 -8.17
C TYR A 167 16.70 -3.18 -7.93
N VAL A 168 16.84 -2.68 -6.69
CA VAL A 168 17.79 -1.59 -6.38
C VAL A 168 19.23 -2.00 -6.67
N LEU A 169 19.63 -3.21 -6.26
CA LEU A 169 21.00 -3.71 -6.47
C LEU A 169 21.34 -3.84 -7.97
N VAL A 170 20.36 -4.22 -8.77
CA VAL A 170 20.47 -4.39 -10.23
C VAL A 170 20.46 -3.05 -10.95
N ASP A 171 19.44 -2.23 -10.70
CA ASP A 171 19.19 -1.00 -11.44
C ASP A 171 20.26 0.06 -11.16
N SER A 172 20.79 0.06 -9.93
CA SER A 172 21.85 0.98 -9.49
C SER A 172 23.27 0.42 -9.70
N ASP A 173 23.42 -0.73 -10.36
CA ASP A 173 24.72 -1.40 -10.62
C ASP A 173 25.59 -1.61 -9.35
N ILE A 174 24.95 -1.86 -8.20
CA ILE A 174 25.65 -2.07 -6.92
C ILE A 174 26.14 -3.50 -6.79
N ASP A 175 25.24 -4.48 -6.97
CA ASP A 175 25.56 -5.91 -6.97
C ASP A 175 24.50 -6.67 -7.79
N PRO A 176 24.62 -6.64 -9.14
CA PRO A 176 23.62 -7.25 -10.03
C PRO A 176 23.43 -8.74 -9.78
N LEU A 177 24.49 -9.47 -9.38
CA LEU A 177 24.41 -10.92 -9.14
C LEU A 177 23.62 -11.23 -7.86
N ARG A 178 23.83 -10.47 -6.78
CA ARG A 178 22.99 -10.59 -5.58
C ARG A 178 21.57 -10.16 -5.87
N GLY A 179 21.39 -9.07 -6.60
CA GLY A 179 20.06 -8.58 -6.93
C GLY A 179 19.24 -9.60 -7.72
N LEU A 180 19.86 -10.30 -8.67
CA LEU A 180 19.25 -11.42 -9.38
C LEU A 180 18.79 -12.54 -8.44
N ARG A 181 19.60 -12.93 -7.43
CA ARG A 181 19.20 -13.95 -6.45
C ARG A 181 17.99 -13.50 -5.63
N CYS A 182 17.95 -12.23 -5.22
CA CYS A 182 16.81 -11.65 -4.49
C CYS A 182 15.53 -11.63 -5.35
N CYS A 183 15.61 -11.18 -6.61
CA CYS A 183 14.46 -11.19 -7.54
C CYS A 183 13.94 -12.61 -7.79
N LYS A 184 14.85 -13.60 -7.96
CA LYS A 184 14.48 -15.02 -8.10
C LYS A 184 13.67 -15.51 -6.90
N LYS A 185 14.18 -15.31 -5.68
CA LYS A 185 13.49 -15.71 -4.44
C LYS A 185 12.11 -15.03 -4.33
N ALA A 186 12.00 -13.75 -4.70
CA ALA A 186 10.72 -13.04 -4.70
C ALA A 186 9.69 -13.66 -5.66
N VAL A 187 10.12 -14.04 -6.87
CA VAL A 187 9.27 -14.71 -7.87
C VAL A 187 8.90 -16.12 -7.43
N ASP A 188 9.83 -16.88 -6.84
CA ASP A 188 9.54 -18.23 -6.35
C ASP A 188 8.43 -18.21 -5.28
N LEU A 189 8.44 -17.19 -4.41
CA LEU A 189 7.41 -17.01 -3.38
C LEU A 189 6.10 -16.42 -3.93
N LYS A 190 6.14 -15.60 -4.99
CA LYS A 190 4.95 -15.00 -5.63
C LYS A 190 5.07 -15.02 -7.17
N PRO A 191 4.82 -16.18 -7.81
CA PRO A 191 5.11 -16.39 -9.23
C PRO A 191 4.17 -15.65 -10.19
N GLN A 192 3.08 -15.07 -9.69
CA GLN A 192 2.07 -14.35 -10.48
C GLN A 192 2.22 -12.81 -10.38
N SER A 193 3.17 -12.31 -9.61
CA SER A 193 3.38 -10.86 -9.46
C SER A 193 4.04 -10.29 -10.71
N ALA A 194 3.30 -9.53 -11.52
CA ALA A 194 3.83 -8.89 -12.73
C ALA A 194 5.05 -8.00 -12.44
N ALA A 195 5.04 -7.25 -11.34
CA ALA A 195 6.17 -6.41 -10.92
C ALA A 195 7.43 -7.24 -10.57
N TYR A 196 7.25 -8.44 -10.02
CA TYR A 196 8.38 -9.30 -9.65
C TYR A 196 8.94 -10.03 -10.86
N LEU A 197 8.08 -10.45 -11.78
CA LEU A 197 8.49 -10.98 -13.08
C LEU A 197 9.28 -9.95 -13.88
N ASP A 198 8.84 -8.68 -13.84
CA ASP A 198 9.55 -7.56 -14.46
C ASP A 198 10.93 -7.34 -13.84
N SER A 199 10.99 -7.21 -12.50
CA SER A 199 12.25 -7.04 -11.77
C SER A 199 13.23 -8.20 -12.02
N LEU A 200 12.73 -9.44 -12.12
CA LEU A 200 13.56 -10.60 -12.46
C LEU A 200 14.06 -10.55 -13.91
N GLY A 201 13.21 -10.17 -14.86
CA GLY A 201 13.61 -9.97 -16.25
C GLY A 201 14.67 -8.88 -16.41
N TRP A 202 14.50 -7.75 -15.73
CA TRP A 202 15.49 -6.68 -15.68
C TRP A 202 16.81 -7.14 -15.05
N ALA A 203 16.74 -7.91 -13.97
CA ALA A 203 17.91 -8.51 -13.35
C ALA A 203 18.69 -9.44 -14.29
N TYR A 204 18.01 -10.30 -15.04
CA TYR A 204 18.68 -11.14 -16.05
C TYR A 204 19.35 -10.29 -17.13
N PHE A 205 18.69 -9.24 -17.63
CA PHE A 205 19.26 -8.35 -18.64
C PHE A 205 20.54 -7.69 -18.15
N LYS A 206 20.52 -7.12 -16.95
CA LYS A 206 21.69 -6.44 -16.35
C LYS A 206 22.84 -7.39 -16.01
N ASN A 207 22.57 -8.69 -15.91
CA ASN A 207 23.58 -9.74 -15.77
C ASN A 207 24.00 -10.37 -17.11
N GLY A 208 23.55 -9.84 -18.26
CA GLY A 208 23.94 -10.31 -19.60
C GLY A 208 23.13 -11.50 -20.14
N GLU A 209 22.13 -11.99 -19.38
CA GLU A 209 21.34 -13.17 -19.71
C GLU A 209 20.10 -12.80 -20.55
N LEU A 210 20.34 -12.41 -21.81
CA LEU A 210 19.32 -11.82 -22.67
C LEU A 210 18.12 -12.74 -22.96
N ILE A 211 18.36 -14.05 -23.11
CA ILE A 211 17.30 -15.03 -23.40
C ILE A 211 16.32 -15.10 -22.22
N GLU A 212 16.85 -15.19 -21.00
CA GLU A 212 16.02 -15.22 -19.79
C GLU A 212 15.30 -13.90 -19.58
N ALA A 213 15.99 -12.77 -19.76
CA ALA A 213 15.38 -11.45 -19.67
C ALA A 213 14.11 -11.33 -20.53
N ARG A 214 14.20 -11.75 -21.80
CA ARG A 214 13.05 -11.75 -22.74
C ARG A 214 11.92 -12.65 -22.25
N THR A 215 12.23 -13.85 -21.78
CA THR A 215 11.23 -14.80 -21.27
C THR A 215 10.46 -14.23 -20.09
N TRP A 216 11.16 -13.66 -19.10
CA TRP A 216 10.52 -13.13 -17.89
C TRP A 216 9.75 -11.83 -18.15
N LEU A 217 10.29 -10.91 -18.97
CA LEU A 217 9.58 -9.67 -19.33
C LEU A 217 8.32 -9.92 -20.16
N ARG A 218 8.32 -10.94 -21.04
CA ARG A 218 7.11 -11.35 -21.77
C ARG A 218 6.00 -11.82 -20.83
N ARG A 219 6.34 -12.63 -19.84
CA ARG A 219 5.38 -13.06 -18.80
C ARG A 219 4.90 -11.87 -17.97
N ALA A 220 5.78 -10.92 -17.67
CA ALA A 220 5.43 -9.72 -16.91
C ALA A 220 4.41 -8.86 -17.67
N ILE A 221 4.61 -8.64 -18.97
CA ILE A 221 3.68 -7.84 -19.78
C ILE A 221 2.37 -8.56 -20.05
N GLU A 222 2.37 -9.88 -20.19
CA GLU A 222 1.14 -10.69 -20.28
C GLU A 222 0.29 -10.54 -19.01
N ALA A 223 0.93 -10.54 -17.84
CA ALA A 223 0.26 -10.39 -16.55
C ALA A 223 -0.25 -8.96 -16.30
N ALA A 224 0.41 -7.94 -16.85
CA ALA A 224 0.00 -6.54 -16.71
C ALA A 224 0.22 -5.72 -18.00
N PRO A 225 -0.62 -5.88 -19.03
CA PRO A 225 -0.38 -5.35 -20.39
C PRO A 225 -0.34 -3.82 -20.50
N GLN A 226 -0.77 -3.10 -19.46
CA GLN A 226 -0.81 -1.64 -19.45
C GLN A 226 0.29 -0.99 -18.60
N GLN A 227 1.12 -1.79 -17.93
CA GLN A 227 2.21 -1.24 -17.11
C GLN A 227 3.31 -0.66 -17.99
N LYS A 228 3.50 0.66 -17.89
CA LYS A 228 4.47 1.40 -18.69
C LYS A 228 5.91 0.92 -18.48
N GLU A 229 6.31 0.72 -17.23
CA GLU A 229 7.68 0.32 -16.88
C GLU A 229 8.07 -1.03 -17.51
N ILE A 230 7.15 -2.01 -17.46
CA ILE A 230 7.36 -3.32 -18.10
C ILE A 230 7.54 -3.19 -19.61
N LYS A 231 6.75 -2.32 -20.27
CA LYS A 231 6.91 -2.02 -21.70
C LYS A 231 8.26 -1.39 -22.00
N ASP A 232 8.71 -0.48 -21.14
CA ASP A 232 9.98 0.22 -21.30
C ASP A 232 11.17 -0.75 -21.14
N HIS A 233 11.16 -1.62 -20.11
CA HIS A 233 12.16 -2.69 -19.97
C HIS A 233 12.14 -3.66 -21.15
N LEU A 234 10.95 -4.09 -21.59
CA LEU A 234 10.84 -4.99 -22.74
C LEU A 234 11.43 -4.35 -24.00
N ARG A 235 11.13 -3.07 -24.27
CA ARG A 235 11.72 -2.32 -25.40
C ARG A 235 13.24 -2.28 -25.33
N VAL A 236 13.82 -2.04 -24.15
CA VAL A 236 15.27 -2.04 -23.96
C VAL A 236 15.88 -3.41 -24.28
N VAL A 237 15.20 -4.50 -23.89
CA VAL A 237 15.69 -5.87 -24.05
C VAL A 237 15.47 -6.44 -25.46
N THR A 238 14.38 -6.08 -26.14
CA THR A 238 14.05 -6.59 -27.47
C THR A 238 14.55 -5.69 -28.60
N GLY A 239 14.66 -4.38 -28.34
CA GLY A 239 14.91 -3.37 -29.38
C GLY A 239 13.67 -3.06 -30.23
N GLU A 240 12.48 -3.53 -29.85
CA GLU A 240 11.23 -3.35 -30.61
C GLU A 240 10.47 -2.10 -30.11
N VAL A 241 10.04 -1.23 -31.03
CA VAL A 241 9.45 0.11 -30.78
C VAL A 241 8.03 0.03 -30.22
#